data_AF-A0A9D1NT67-F1
#
_entry.id   AF-A0A9D1NT67-F1
#
_cell.length_a   1.000
_cell.length_b   1.000
_cell.length_c   1.000
_cell.angle_alpha   90.00
_cell.angle_beta   90.00
_cell.angle_gamma   90.00
#
_symmetry.space_group_name_H-M   'P 1'
#
loop_
_entity.id
_entity.type
_entity.pdbx_description
1 polymer ?
#
loop_
_entity_poly.entity_id
_entity_poly.type
_entity_poly.pdbx_seq_one_letter_code
_entity_poly.pdbx_strand_id
1 'polypeptide(L)'
;YVIFICDFDPFGKGYYRYRFENICLEDGCMRLKDGCYTIFLNTCGKNEKEVPKALADFLRYAGASLEESQRDFQDAYVKRLQMAVKKVKSSREMEERFMTLEEMLRDERKEGEARGRAASVLTFLEEKGSVPQGLRDRIGQERNLDILRKWLKLSAKAETIRQFEDQMDQ
;
A
#
# COMPACT_ATOMS: atom_id res chain seq x y z
N TYR A 1 17.95 10.57 -17.72
CA TYR A 1 17.53 9.16 -17.84
C TYR A 1 16.47 8.86 -16.82
N VAL A 2 15.40 8.18 -17.22
CA VAL A 2 14.42 7.59 -16.31
C VAL A 2 14.46 6.07 -16.52
N ILE A 3 14.52 5.30 -15.44
CA ILE A 3 14.61 3.84 -15.49
C ILE A 3 13.46 3.25 -14.68
N PHE A 4 12.64 2.43 -15.33
CA PHE A 4 11.60 1.63 -14.71
C PHE A 4 12.05 0.17 -14.65
N ILE A 5 11.82 -0.49 -13.50
CA ILE A 5 11.99 -1.94 -13.35
C ILE A 5 10.61 -2.52 -13.17
N CYS A 6 10.19 -3.37 -14.10
CA CYS A 6 8.86 -3.95 -14.17
C CYS A 6 8.94 -5.46 -13.92
N ASP A 7 8.12 -5.96 -12.99
CA ASP A 7 7.91 -7.38 -12.71
C ASP A 7 6.97 -8.07 -13.72
N PHE A 8 6.49 -7.31 -14.71
CA PHE A 8 5.71 -7.76 -15.86
C PHE A 8 6.29 -7.17 -17.15
N ASP A 9 5.87 -7.68 -18.31
CA ASP A 9 6.27 -7.13 -19.61
C ASP A 9 5.35 -5.96 -20.01
N PRO A 10 5.81 -4.69 -19.93
CA PRO A 10 4.95 -3.53 -20.17
C PRO A 10 4.49 -3.38 -21.61
N PHE A 11 5.16 -4.01 -22.58
CA PHE A 11 4.87 -3.85 -24.01
C PHE A 11 4.57 -5.18 -24.72
N GLY A 12 4.63 -6.31 -24.01
CA GLY A 12 4.29 -7.62 -24.55
C GLY A 12 5.23 -8.13 -25.66
N LYS A 13 6.46 -7.60 -25.76
CA LYS A 13 7.45 -8.01 -26.78
C LYS A 13 8.54 -8.94 -26.25
N GLY A 14 8.56 -9.22 -24.95
CA GLY A 14 9.47 -10.16 -24.31
C GLY A 14 10.93 -9.68 -24.23
N TYR A 15 11.19 -8.37 -24.36
CA TYR A 15 12.55 -7.83 -24.22
C TYR A 15 12.90 -7.54 -22.75
N TYR A 16 14.11 -7.87 -22.32
CA TYR A 16 14.66 -7.50 -21.00
C TYR A 16 14.87 -5.99 -20.84
N ARG A 17 15.11 -5.27 -21.95
CA ARG A 17 15.36 -3.83 -21.95
C ARG A 17 14.67 -3.17 -23.13
N TYR A 18 13.73 -2.27 -22.85
CA TYR A 18 13.19 -1.33 -23.82
C TYR A 18 13.87 0.02 -23.63
N ARG A 19 14.20 0.68 -24.74
CA ARG A 19 14.78 2.02 -24.75
C ARG A 19 13.92 2.90 -25.65
N PHE A 20 13.38 3.95 -25.07
CA PHE A 20 12.64 4.99 -25.78
C PHE A 20 13.43 6.29 -25.76
N GLU A 21 13.32 7.02 -26.86
CA GLU A 21 13.83 8.37 -27.04
C GLU A 21 12.76 9.22 -27.71
N ASN A 22 12.87 10.54 -27.57
CA ASN A 22 11.93 11.46 -28.17
C ASN A 22 12.16 11.54 -29.69
N ILE A 23 11.13 11.24 -30.47
CA ILE A 23 11.14 11.32 -31.94
C ILE A 23 10.16 12.41 -32.40
N CYS A 24 10.52 13.13 -33.47
CA CYS A 24 9.64 14.07 -34.14
C CYS A 24 8.49 13.30 -34.82
N LEU A 25 7.26 13.81 -34.73
CA LEU A 25 6.09 13.12 -35.30
C LEU A 25 5.90 13.48 -36.78
N GLU A 26 6.29 14.69 -37.17
CA GLU A 26 6.26 15.18 -38.54
C GLU A 26 7.38 14.55 -39.39
N ASP A 27 8.51 14.22 -38.76
CA ASP A 27 9.64 13.52 -39.37
C ASP A 27 10.09 12.38 -38.45
N GLY A 28 9.55 11.18 -38.68
CA GLY A 28 9.84 9.98 -37.88
C GLY A 28 11.30 9.51 -37.90
N CYS A 29 12.16 10.11 -38.73
CA CYS A 29 13.60 9.86 -38.71
C CYS A 29 14.37 10.86 -37.83
N MET A 30 13.77 12.01 -37.49
CA MET A 30 14.38 13.03 -36.65
C MET A 30 14.21 12.71 -35.17
N ARG A 31 15.32 12.42 -34.50
CA ARG A 31 15.39 12.21 -33.05
C ARG A 31 15.74 13.51 -32.34
N LEU A 32 15.02 13.83 -31.26
CA LEU A 32 15.35 14.94 -30.38
C LEU A 32 16.60 14.55 -29.57
N LYS A 33 17.74 15.17 -29.85
CA LYS A 33 19.04 14.87 -29.23
C LYS A 33 19.20 15.55 -27.85
N ASP A 34 18.18 15.46 -27.01
CA ASP A 34 18.15 16.06 -25.67
C ASP A 34 18.87 15.19 -24.61
N GLY A 35 19.28 13.97 -24.97
CA GLY A 35 19.89 13.01 -24.04
C GLY A 35 18.88 12.36 -23.08
N CYS A 36 17.58 12.64 -23.25
CA CYS A 36 16.52 12.04 -22.46
C CYS A 36 16.16 10.67 -23.02
N TYR A 37 16.49 9.64 -22.24
CA TYR A 37 16.06 8.28 -22.50
C TYR A 37 15.18 7.77 -21.37
N THR A 38 14.11 7.09 -21.76
CA THR A 38 13.28 6.29 -20.87
C THR A 38 13.59 4.82 -21.11
N ILE A 39 14.05 4.14 -20.07
CA ILE A 39 14.45 2.74 -20.12
C ILE A 39 13.47 1.93 -19.29
N PHE A 40 12.89 0.88 -19.87
CA PHE A 40 12.13 -0.11 -19.12
C PHE A 40 12.92 -1.41 -19.06
N LEU A 41 13.19 -1.89 -17.85
CA LEU A 41 13.80 -3.18 -17.59
C LEU A 41 12.71 -4.16 -17.16
N ASN A 42 12.54 -5.23 -17.92
CA ASN A 42 11.46 -6.22 -17.75
C ASN A 42 12.07 -7.52 -17.22
N THR A 43 11.60 -7.98 -16.07
CA THR A 43 12.07 -9.23 -15.44
C THR A 43 11.60 -10.48 -16.18
N CYS A 44 10.55 -10.39 -16.99
CA CYS A 44 10.02 -11.47 -17.84
C CYS A 44 10.64 -11.51 -19.25
N GLY A 45 11.78 -10.84 -19.47
CA GLY A 45 12.48 -10.85 -20.74
C GLY A 45 12.92 -12.25 -21.16
N LYS A 46 13.01 -12.49 -22.47
CA LYS A 46 13.40 -13.79 -23.07
C LYS A 46 14.63 -13.68 -23.97
N ASN A 47 15.06 -12.46 -24.30
CA ASN A 47 16.18 -12.18 -25.21
C ASN A 47 17.54 -12.10 -24.49
N GLU A 48 17.90 -13.14 -23.72
CA GLU A 48 19.13 -13.15 -22.91
C GLU A 48 20.43 -12.87 -23.70
N LYS A 49 20.44 -13.16 -25.00
CA LYS A 49 21.58 -12.93 -25.90
C LYS A 49 21.80 -11.47 -26.27
N GLU A 50 20.79 -10.61 -26.12
CA GLU A 50 20.84 -9.20 -26.55
C GLU A 50 21.17 -8.24 -25.41
N VAL A 51 21.25 -8.75 -24.18
CA VAL A 51 21.60 -7.98 -22.99
C VAL A 51 22.80 -8.62 -22.28
N PRO A 52 23.60 -7.83 -21.54
CA PRO A 52 24.68 -8.40 -20.74
C PRO A 52 24.14 -9.47 -19.77
N LYS A 53 24.86 -10.58 -19.64
CA LYS A 53 24.49 -11.69 -18.76
C LYS A 53 24.18 -11.22 -17.32
N ALA A 54 25.01 -10.32 -16.79
CA ALA A 54 24.82 -9.74 -15.46
C ALA A 54 23.48 -8.99 -15.31
N LEU A 55 23.01 -8.32 -16.38
CA LEU A 55 21.71 -7.63 -16.38
C LEU A 55 20.56 -8.64 -16.41
N ALA A 56 20.65 -9.67 -17.25
CA ALA A 56 19.65 -10.73 -17.30
C ALA A 56 19.55 -11.48 -15.95
N ASP A 57 20.70 -11.81 -15.35
CA ASP A 57 20.75 -12.49 -14.04
C ASP A 57 20.20 -11.59 -12.92
N PHE A 58 20.48 -10.28 -12.96
CA PHE A 58 19.87 -9.31 -12.04
C PHE A 58 18.34 -9.23 -12.20
N LEU A 59 17.84 -9.15 -13.43
CA LEU A 59 16.41 -9.04 -13.68
C LEU A 59 15.67 -10.32 -13.34
N ARG A 60 16.28 -11.48 -13.56
CA ARG A 60 15.77 -12.78 -13.11
C ARG A 60 15.71 -12.84 -11.59
N TYR A 61 16.73 -12.35 -10.88
CA TYR A 61 16.70 -12.24 -9.43
C TYR A 61 15.62 -11.27 -8.93
N ALA A 62 15.47 -10.11 -9.58
CA ALA A 62 14.49 -9.09 -9.18
C ALA A 62 13.03 -9.56 -9.37
N GLY A 63 12.77 -10.37 -10.39
CA GLY A 63 11.46 -10.99 -10.63
C GLY A 63 11.25 -12.35 -9.95
N ALA A 64 12.27 -12.90 -9.29
CA ALA A 64 12.20 -14.22 -8.67
C ALA A 64 11.37 -14.18 -7.38
N SER A 65 10.63 -15.27 -7.14
CA SER A 65 9.97 -15.53 -5.85
C SER A 65 11.00 -15.65 -4.70
N LEU A 66 10.55 -15.54 -3.44
CA LEU A 66 11.45 -15.63 -2.27
C LEU A 66 12.31 -16.89 -2.27
N GLU A 67 11.76 -18.00 -2.75
CA GLU A 67 12.41 -19.32 -2.85
C GLU A 67 13.42 -19.38 -4.00
N GLU A 68 13.08 -18.80 -5.17
CA GLU A 68 13.98 -18.75 -6.32
C GLU A 68 15.11 -17.74 -6.13
N SER A 69 14.86 -16.65 -5.40
CA SER A 69 15.84 -15.62 -5.06
C SER A 69 16.97 -16.16 -4.15
N GLN A 70 16.79 -17.32 -3.52
CA GLN A 70 17.80 -18.00 -2.69
C GLN A 70 18.69 -18.97 -3.48
N ARG A 71 18.37 -19.25 -4.75
CA ARG A 71 19.22 -20.08 -5.61
C ARG A 71 20.58 -19.39 -5.83
N ASP A 72 21.61 -20.19 -6.05
CA ASP A 72 22.95 -19.67 -6.32
C ASP A 72 23.00 -19.10 -7.74
N PHE A 73 22.76 -17.79 -7.86
CA PHE A 73 23.05 -17.07 -9.09
C PHE A 73 24.58 -17.01 -9.20
N GLN A 74 25.15 -17.63 -10.24
CA GLN A 74 26.59 -17.69 -10.52
C GLN A 74 27.21 -16.33 -10.88
N ASP A 75 26.61 -15.23 -10.43
CA ASP A 75 27.04 -13.85 -10.68
C ASP A 75 27.40 -13.15 -9.36
N ALA A 76 28.64 -12.64 -9.29
CA ALA A 76 29.18 -11.97 -8.10
C ALA A 76 28.41 -10.70 -7.72
N TYR A 77 27.78 -10.00 -8.68
CA TYR A 77 26.94 -8.83 -8.43
C TYR A 77 25.63 -9.24 -7.75
N VAL A 78 24.96 -10.30 -8.25
CA VAL A 78 23.72 -10.80 -7.65
C VAL A 78 23.96 -11.33 -6.24
N LYS A 79 25.11 -11.98 -5.99
CA LYS A 79 25.51 -12.40 -4.62
C LYS A 79 25.65 -11.23 -3.65
N ARG A 80 26.25 -10.12 -4.08
CA ARG A 80 26.37 -8.91 -3.26
C ARG A 80 25.01 -8.31 -2.94
N LEU A 81 24.09 -8.30 -3.91
CA LEU A 81 22.71 -7.87 -3.71
C LEU A 81 21.97 -8.77 -2.72
N GLN A 82 22.06 -10.09 -2.88
CA GLN A 82 21.48 -11.05 -1.94
C GLN A 82 21.98 -10.82 -0.50
N MET A 83 23.28 -10.57 -0.32
CA MET A 83 23.85 -10.26 0.99
C MET A 83 23.31 -8.93 1.56
N ALA A 84 23.22 -7.89 0.73
CA ALA A 84 22.67 -6.60 1.15
C ALA A 84 21.19 -6.72 1.56
N VAL A 85 20.37 -7.40 0.75
CA VAL A 85 18.96 -7.67 1.04
C VAL A 85 18.81 -8.50 2.32
N LYS A 86 19.63 -9.55 2.49
CA LYS A 86 19.65 -10.34 3.74
C LYS A 86 19.99 -9.48 4.94
N LYS A 87 20.99 -8.60 4.83
CA LYS A 87 21.40 -7.69 5.92
C LYS A 87 20.30 -6.70 6.31
N VAL A 88 19.57 -6.17 5.32
CA VAL A 88 18.42 -5.27 5.56
C VAL A 88 17.26 -6.04 6.19
N LYS A 89 16.94 -7.24 5.67
CA LYS A 89 15.88 -8.10 6.24
C LYS A 89 16.20 -8.60 7.64
N SER A 90 17.47 -8.81 7.97
CA SER A 90 17.92 -9.18 9.32
C SER A 90 18.15 -7.96 10.23
N SER A 91 17.88 -6.75 9.75
CA SER A 91 18.05 -5.54 10.57
C SER A 91 16.89 -5.43 11.55
N ARG A 92 17.19 -5.69 12.82
CA ARG A 92 16.25 -5.55 13.94
C ARG A 92 15.59 -4.16 13.99
N GLU A 93 16.31 -3.11 13.60
CA GLU A 93 15.77 -1.75 13.51
C GLU A 93 14.65 -1.62 12.45
N MET A 94 14.76 -2.33 11.33
CA MET A 94 13.72 -2.33 10.28
C MET A 94 12.52 -3.19 10.67
N GLU A 95 12.75 -4.30 11.38
CA GLU A 95 11.70 -5.11 11.99
C GLU A 95 10.89 -4.31 13.03
N GLU A 96 11.59 -3.60 13.93
CA GLU A 96 10.97 -2.72 14.93
C GLU A 96 10.10 -1.63 14.25
N ARG A 97 10.63 -0.95 13.23
CA ARG A 97 9.85 0.05 12.47
C ARG A 97 8.62 -0.53 11.79
N PHE A 98 8.71 -1.75 11.27
CA PHE A 98 7.59 -2.42 10.62
C PHE A 98 6.50 -2.78 11.64
N MET A 99 6.89 -3.32 12.81
CA MET A 99 5.94 -3.61 13.90
C MET A 99 5.25 -2.33 14.40
N THR A 100 5.99 -1.25 14.60
CA THR A 100 5.42 0.04 15.01
C THR A 100 4.42 0.57 13.98
N LEU A 101 4.75 0.50 12.69
CA LEU A 101 3.83 0.94 11.63
C LEU A 101 2.55 0.08 11.61
N GLU A 102 2.68 -1.23 11.77
CA GLU A 102 1.52 -2.13 11.80
C GLU A 102 0.62 -1.85 13.01
N GLU A 103 1.20 -1.58 14.17
CA GLU A 103 0.47 -1.19 15.39
C GLU A 103 -0.28 0.13 15.19
N MET A 104 0.40 1.17 14.66
CA MET A 104 -0.23 2.46 14.34
C MET A 104 -1.40 2.29 13.36
N LEU A 105 -1.24 1.48 12.30
CA LEU A 105 -2.31 1.23 11.33
C LEU A 105 -3.50 0.47 11.94
N ARG A 106 -3.24 -0.47 12.85
CA ARG A 106 -4.30 -1.18 13.58
C ARG A 106 -5.08 -0.24 14.48
N ASP A 107 -4.40 0.67 15.17
CA ASP A 107 -5.04 1.64 16.05
C ASP A 107 -5.83 2.70 15.28
N GLU A 108 -5.27 3.25 14.20
CA GLU A 108 -5.99 4.14 13.28
C GLU A 108 -7.26 3.49 12.72
N ARG A 109 -7.19 2.19 12.36
CA ARG A 109 -8.37 1.44 11.90
C ARG A 109 -9.44 1.30 12.99
N LYS A 110 -9.04 0.97 14.22
CA LYS A 110 -9.98 0.89 15.36
C LYS A 110 -10.61 2.25 15.66
N GLU A 111 -9.81 3.32 15.64
CA GLU A 111 -10.33 4.68 15.82
C GLU A 111 -11.30 5.06 14.70
N GLY A 112 -10.99 4.72 13.44
CA GLY A 112 -11.89 4.93 12.31
C GLY A 112 -13.21 4.18 12.47
N GLU A 113 -13.18 2.92 12.89
CA GLU A 113 -14.37 2.12 13.17
C GLU A 113 -15.19 2.70 14.33
N ALA A 114 -14.53 3.15 15.40
CA ALA A 114 -15.19 3.78 16.55
C ALA A 114 -15.87 5.09 16.14
N ARG A 115 -15.16 5.98 15.45
CA ARG A 115 -15.72 7.25 14.93
C ARG A 115 -16.88 6.99 13.97
N GLY A 116 -16.77 5.99 13.09
CA GLY A 116 -17.85 5.63 12.16
C GLY A 116 -19.10 5.12 12.89
N ARG A 117 -18.95 4.29 13.93
CA ARG A 117 -20.08 3.86 14.75
C ARG A 117 -20.69 5.00 15.53
N ALA A 118 -19.88 5.83 16.18
CA ALA A 118 -20.31 7.03 16.90
C ALA A 118 -21.12 7.97 16.00
N ALA A 119 -20.61 8.26 14.79
CA ALA A 119 -21.33 9.03 13.79
C ALA A 119 -22.68 8.39 13.42
N SER A 120 -22.71 7.07 13.22
CA SER A 120 -23.96 6.33 12.93
C SER A 120 -24.99 6.44 14.06
N VAL A 121 -24.55 6.35 15.32
CA VAL A 121 -25.44 6.56 16.49
C VAL A 121 -26.02 7.98 16.45
N LEU A 122 -25.18 8.99 16.22
CA LEU A 122 -25.61 10.38 16.17
C LEU A 122 -26.62 10.63 15.04
N THR A 123 -26.41 10.07 13.85
CA THR A 123 -27.36 10.17 12.73
C THR A 123 -28.74 9.63 13.11
N PHE A 124 -28.83 8.46 13.75
CA PHE A 124 -30.12 7.92 14.21
C PHE A 124 -30.79 8.78 15.28
N LEU A 125 -30.02 9.43 16.14
CA LEU A 125 -30.57 10.31 17.17
C LEU A 125 -31.03 11.65 16.58
N GLU A 126 -30.32 12.18 15.59
CA GLU A 126 -30.68 13.40 14.86
C GLU A 126 -32.02 13.26 14.12
N GLU A 127 -32.34 12.07 13.59
CA GLU A 127 -33.65 11.77 13.01
C GLU A 127 -34.81 11.84 14.02
N LYS A 128 -34.51 11.62 15.31
CA LYS A 128 -35.50 11.60 16.41
C LYS A 128 -35.62 12.95 17.12
N GLY A 129 -34.74 13.91 16.82
CA GLY A 129 -34.77 15.24 17.38
C GLY A 129 -33.40 15.90 17.50
N SER A 130 -33.35 17.04 18.20
CA SER A 130 -32.10 17.77 18.45
C SER A 130 -31.27 17.08 19.54
N VAL A 131 -30.11 16.54 19.16
CA VAL A 131 -29.15 15.90 20.09
C VAL A 131 -28.42 16.97 20.92
N PRO A 132 -28.45 16.91 22.27
CA PRO A 132 -27.69 17.82 23.12
C PRO A 132 -26.18 17.72 22.89
N GLN A 133 -25.47 18.85 22.99
CA GLN A 133 -24.03 18.88 22.73
C GLN A 133 -23.23 17.97 23.66
N GLY A 134 -23.59 17.90 24.95
CA GLY A 134 -22.92 17.00 25.91
C GLY A 134 -23.06 15.52 25.55
N LEU A 135 -24.20 15.13 24.98
CA LEU A 135 -24.41 13.78 24.48
C LEU A 135 -23.59 13.50 23.21
N ARG A 136 -23.52 14.48 22.31
CA ARG A 136 -22.68 14.40 21.10
C ARG A 136 -21.21 14.19 21.43
N ASP A 137 -20.70 14.97 22.38
CA ASP A 137 -19.30 14.89 22.80
C ASP A 137 -19.01 13.54 23.48
N ARG A 138 -19.93 13.04 24.33
CA ARG A 138 -19.82 11.73 24.98
C ARG A 138 -19.76 10.58 23.97
N ILE A 139 -20.65 10.58 22.96
CA ILE A 139 -20.67 9.55 21.92
C ILE A 139 -19.43 9.66 21.02
N GLY A 140 -19.00 10.88 20.68
CA GLY A 140 -17.84 11.11 19.83
C GLY A 140 -16.49 10.75 20.46
N GLN A 141 -16.39 10.79 21.80
CA GLN A 141 -15.16 10.44 22.54
C GLN A 141 -15.07 8.95 22.89
N GLU A 142 -16.15 8.18 22.75
CA GLU A 142 -16.15 6.76 23.06
C GLU A 142 -15.30 5.98 22.04
N ARG A 143 -14.35 5.19 22.55
CA ARG A 143 -13.43 4.36 21.74
C ARG A 143 -13.75 2.88 21.85
N ASN A 144 -14.55 2.48 22.83
CA ASN A 144 -14.93 1.09 23.04
C ASN A 144 -16.00 0.67 22.01
N LEU A 145 -15.58 -0.21 21.09
CA LEU A 145 -16.43 -0.71 20.02
C LEU A 145 -17.67 -1.48 20.51
N ASP A 146 -17.60 -2.13 21.67
CA ASP A 146 -18.74 -2.88 22.22
C ASP A 146 -19.79 -1.95 22.80
N ILE A 147 -19.36 -0.89 23.49
CA ILE A 147 -20.24 0.17 23.99
C ILE A 147 -20.92 0.87 22.80
N LEU A 148 -20.14 1.29 21.79
CA LEU A 148 -20.67 1.91 20.58
C LEU A 148 -21.65 0.99 19.83
N ARG A 149 -21.41 -0.33 19.83
CA ARG A 149 -22.34 -1.30 19.23
C ARG A 149 -23.64 -1.41 20.03
N LYS A 150 -23.57 -1.37 21.36
CA LYS A 150 -24.75 -1.33 22.24
C LYS A 150 -25.55 -0.06 21.98
N TRP A 151 -24.88 1.10 21.98
CA TRP A 151 -25.50 2.39 21.68
C TRP A 151 -26.10 2.45 20.29
N LEU A 152 -25.45 1.91 19.26
CA LEU A 152 -26.02 1.83 17.90
C LEU A 152 -27.33 1.03 17.85
N LYS A 153 -27.40 -0.09 18.58
CA LYS A 153 -28.63 -0.88 18.69
C LYS A 153 -29.72 -0.15 19.48
N LEU A 154 -29.33 0.57 20.54
CA LEU A 154 -30.24 1.35 21.36
C LEU A 154 -30.80 2.54 20.58
N SER A 155 -29.97 3.28 19.85
CA SER A 155 -30.40 4.44 19.05
C SER A 155 -31.35 4.05 17.94
N ALA A 156 -31.20 2.84 17.36
CA ALA A 156 -32.17 2.32 16.39
C ALA A 156 -33.53 1.99 17.02
N LYS A 157 -33.58 1.57 18.30
CA LYS A 157 -34.80 1.12 18.98
C LYS A 157 -35.52 2.22 19.77
N ALA A 158 -34.78 3.19 20.29
CA ALA A 158 -35.34 4.27 21.10
C ALA A 158 -36.31 5.11 20.26
N GLU A 159 -37.45 5.52 20.80
CA GLU A 159 -38.39 6.41 20.11
C GLU A 159 -38.03 7.89 20.31
N THR A 160 -37.37 8.20 21.43
CA THR A 160 -36.96 9.57 21.80
C THR A 160 -35.52 9.61 22.30
N ILE A 161 -34.89 10.78 22.23
CA ILE A 161 -33.52 11.01 22.73
C ILE A 161 -33.42 10.76 24.24
N ARG A 162 -34.44 11.16 25.02
CA ARG A 162 -34.47 10.93 26.48
C ARG A 162 -34.46 9.44 26.84
N GLN A 163 -35.26 8.63 26.12
CA GLN A 163 -35.28 7.19 26.33
C GLN A 163 -33.92 6.54 26.03
N PHE A 164 -33.21 7.06 25.03
CA PHE A 164 -31.85 6.62 24.72
C PHE A 164 -30.87 6.99 25.84
N GLU A 165 -30.89 8.23 26.32
CA GLU A 165 -30.03 8.70 27.42
C GLU A 165 -30.23 7.88 28.70
N ASP A 166 -31.47 7.61 29.10
CA ASP A 166 -31.79 6.82 30.30
C ASP A 166 -31.27 5.37 30.21
N GLN A 167 -31.15 4.83 29.00
CA GLN A 167 -30.71 3.45 28.74
C GLN A 167 -29.23 3.34 28.37
N MET A 168 -28.50 4.45 28.24
CA MET A 168 -27.06 4.43 27.92
C MET A 168 -26.21 3.92 29.10
N ASP A 169 -26.67 4.17 30.33
CA ASP A 169 -25.95 3.89 31.58
C ASP A 169 -26.39 2.57 32.27
N GLN A 170 -27.40 1.89 31.72
CA GLN A 170 -27.78 0.50 32.04
C GLN A 170 -27.04 -0.46 31.11
#